data_AF-A0A2V2UGP0-F1
#
_entry.id   AF-A0A2V2UGP0-F1
#
_cell.length_a   1.000
_cell.length_b   1.000
_cell.length_c   1.000
_cell.angle_alpha   90.00
_cell.angle_beta   90.00
_cell.angle_gamma   90.00
#
_symmetry.space_group_name_H-M   'P 1'
#
loop_
_entity.id
_entity.type
_entity.pdbx_description
1 polymer ?
#
loop_
_entity_poly.entity_id
_entity_poly.type
_entity_poly.pdbx_seq_one_letter_code
_entity_poly.pdbx_strand_id
1 'polypeptide(L)'
;MPKIPTVQNKLKILAAIITFVVIVVFMFESVVVVEAGHRGVVLYVGAVENRVLGEGIHFIVPFAEQVVQLEVRTLKFQADATAASNDLQEVQTTIALNYHISPSQANIIYQQLGADYADRIIAPTI
;
A
#
# COMPACT_ATOMS: atom_id res chain seq x y z
N MET A 1 16.06 -23.42 -58.61
CA MET A 1 14.84 -23.21 -57.80
C MET A 1 15.21 -22.30 -56.63
N PRO A 2 14.67 -21.09 -56.52
CA PRO A 2 15.06 -20.16 -55.45
C PRO A 2 14.39 -20.60 -54.15
N LYS A 3 15.20 -20.88 -53.12
CA LYS A 3 14.69 -21.05 -51.76
C LYS A 3 14.17 -19.69 -51.30
N ILE A 4 12.88 -19.58 -51.01
CA ILE A 4 12.26 -18.38 -50.43
C ILE A 4 12.58 -18.38 -48.93
N PRO A 5 13.52 -17.56 -48.42
CA PRO A 5 13.87 -17.54 -47.01
C PRO A 5 13.48 -16.15 -46.49
N THR A 6 12.17 -15.88 -46.39
CA THR A 6 11.72 -14.53 -46.01
C THR A 6 10.71 -14.55 -44.88
N VAL A 7 9.86 -15.58 -44.80
CA VAL A 7 8.86 -15.70 -43.72
C VAL A 7 9.52 -16.02 -42.36
N GLN A 8 10.53 -16.89 -42.32
CA GLN A 8 11.22 -17.24 -41.06
C GLN A 8 11.95 -16.05 -40.43
N ASN A 9 12.61 -15.19 -41.22
CA ASN A 9 13.30 -14.02 -40.69
C ASN A 9 12.31 -12.96 -40.20
N LYS A 10 11.17 -12.77 -40.90
CA LYS A 10 10.09 -11.91 -40.41
C LYS A 10 9.49 -12.41 -39.10
N LEU A 11 9.32 -13.73 -38.93
CA LEU A 11 8.81 -14.33 -37.70
C LEU A 11 9.80 -14.17 -36.52
N LYS A 12 11.10 -14.36 -36.76
CA LYS A 12 12.14 -14.14 -35.73
C LYS A 12 12.24 -12.67 -35.30
N ILE A 13 12.13 -11.74 -36.25
CA ILE A 13 12.11 -10.31 -35.96
C ILE A 13 10.86 -9.94 -35.16
N LEU A 14 9.69 -10.47 -35.54
CA LEU A 14 8.45 -10.25 -34.80
C LEU A 14 8.51 -10.81 -33.37
N ALA A 15 9.04 -12.02 -33.20
CA ALA A 15 9.26 -12.61 -31.88
C ALA A 15 10.24 -11.79 -31.03
N ALA A 16 11.32 -11.29 -31.62
CA ALA A 16 12.28 -10.42 -30.92
C ALA A 16 11.65 -9.10 -30.47
N ILE A 17 10.80 -8.49 -31.32
CA ILE A 17 10.06 -7.27 -30.98
C ILE A 17 9.08 -7.54 -29.83
N ILE A 18 8.31 -8.63 -29.88
CA ILE A 18 7.37 -9.00 -28.82
C ILE A 18 8.11 -9.20 -27.49
N THR A 19 9.20 -9.98 -27.49
CA THR A 19 10.01 -10.19 -26.28
C THR A 19 10.57 -8.89 -25.73
N PHE A 20 11.06 -8.00 -26.59
CA PHE A 20 11.54 -6.68 -26.18
C PHE A 20 10.45 -5.84 -25.52
N VAL A 21 9.26 -5.77 -26.14
CA VAL A 21 8.11 -5.05 -25.58
C VAL A 21 7.71 -5.61 -24.22
N VAL A 22 7.65 -6.94 -24.07
CA VAL A 22 7.35 -7.59 -22.79
C VAL A 22 8.36 -7.18 -21.73
N ILE A 23 9.66 -7.26 -22.01
CA ILE A 23 10.70 -6.88 -21.04
C ILE A 23 10.56 -5.43 -20.60
N VAL A 24 10.29 -4.52 -21.55
CA VAL A 24 10.11 -3.09 -21.26
C VAL A 24 8.89 -2.86 -20.35
N VAL A 25 7.75 -3.50 -20.64
CA VAL A 25 6.54 -3.40 -19.82
C VAL A 25 6.80 -3.91 -18.40
N PHE A 26 7.46 -5.07 -18.25
CA PHE A 26 7.82 -5.62 -16.95
C PHE A 26 8.75 -4.69 -16.14
N MET A 27 9.67 -3.99 -16.81
CA MET A 27 10.58 -3.06 -16.14
C MET A 27 9.82 -1.85 -15.58
N PHE A 28 8.89 -1.28 -16.35
CA PHE A 28 8.10 -0.12 -15.90
C PHE A 28 7.13 -0.47 -14.76
N GLU A 29 6.47 -1.63 -14.84
CA GLU A 29 5.55 -2.11 -13.79
C GLU A 29 6.27 -2.51 -12.49
N SER A 30 7.58 -2.80 -12.56
CA SER A 30 8.36 -3.18 -11.38
C SER A 30 8.71 -2.01 -10.46
N VAL A 31 8.43 -0.77 -10.85
CA VAL A 31 8.81 0.43 -10.08
C VAL A 31 7.61 0.99 -9.35
N VAL A 32 7.74 1.13 -8.02
CA VAL A 32 6.76 1.78 -7.17
C VAL A 32 7.40 2.93 -6.41
N VAL A 33 6.65 4.02 -6.26
CA VAL A 33 7.09 5.20 -5.49
C VAL A 33 6.21 5.32 -4.26
N VAL A 34 6.83 5.28 -3.09
CA VAL A 34 6.16 5.54 -1.80
C VAL A 34 6.32 7.02 -1.48
N GLU A 35 5.20 7.69 -1.22
CA GLU A 35 5.20 9.12 -0.93
C GLU A 35 5.88 9.43 0.41
N ALA A 36 6.42 10.64 0.53
CA ALA A 36 7.04 11.10 1.77
C ALA A 36 6.02 11.09 2.92
N GLY A 37 6.42 10.62 4.09
CA GLY A 37 5.51 10.46 5.24
C GLY A 37 4.53 9.29 5.14
N HIS A 38 4.72 8.40 4.16
CA HIS A 38 4.04 7.10 4.08
C HIS A 38 5.05 5.94 4.21
N ARG A 39 4.53 4.75 4.48
CA ARG A 39 5.25 3.48 4.42
C ARG A 39 4.51 2.52 3.53
N GLY A 40 5.24 1.85 2.64
CA GLY A 40 4.68 0.85 1.75
C GLY A 40 4.62 -0.52 2.43
N VAL A 41 3.44 -1.02 2.71
CA VAL A 41 3.22 -2.40 3.13
C VAL A 41 3.14 -3.28 1.90
N VAL A 42 4.00 -4.29 1.82
CA VAL A 42 4.03 -5.20 0.68
C VAL A 42 3.09 -6.37 0.93
N LEU A 43 2.22 -6.64 -0.04
CA LEU A 43 1.42 -7.84 -0.13
C LEU A 43 1.97 -8.74 -1.23
N TYR A 44 2.25 -10.00 -0.90
CA TYR A 44 2.57 -11.03 -1.86
C TYR A 44 1.37 -11.94 -2.06
N VAL A 45 0.69 -11.82 -3.21
CA VAL A 45 -0.51 -12.63 -3.56
C VAL A 45 -1.56 -12.63 -2.43
N GLY A 46 -1.76 -11.48 -1.79
CA GLY A 46 -2.70 -11.28 -0.68
C GLY A 46 -2.15 -11.56 0.73
N ALA A 47 -0.95 -12.14 0.86
CA ALA A 47 -0.28 -12.28 2.15
C ALA A 47 0.55 -11.04 2.49
N VAL A 48 0.47 -10.55 3.73
CA VAL A 48 1.30 -9.42 4.18
C VAL A 48 2.73 -9.90 4.43
N GLU A 49 3.68 -9.27 3.75
CA GLU A 49 5.11 -9.55 3.93
C GLU A 49 5.67 -8.84 5.17
N ASN A 50 6.75 -9.39 5.73
CA ASN A 50 7.45 -8.79 6.88
C ASN A 50 8.30 -7.58 6.52
N ARG A 51 8.35 -7.21 5.24
CA ARG A 51 9.13 -6.08 4.75
C ARG A 51 8.26 -4.84 4.60
N VAL A 52 8.72 -3.73 5.15
CA VAL A 52 8.10 -2.41 5.00
C VAL A 52 8.99 -1.54 4.13
N LEU A 53 8.43 -1.01 3.04
CA LEU A 53 9.11 -0.09 2.16
C LEU A 53 9.11 1.32 2.76
N GLY A 54 10.26 1.98 2.67
CA GLY A 54 10.41 3.37 3.08
C GLY A 54 9.81 4.33 2.07
N GLU A 55 9.99 5.62 2.32
CA GLU A 55 9.70 6.66 1.35
C GLU A 55 10.72 6.62 0.20
N GLY A 56 10.27 6.92 -1.02
CA GLY A 56 11.09 6.91 -2.21
C GLY A 56 10.79 5.76 -3.19
N ILE A 57 11.74 5.50 -4.07
CA ILE A 57 11.58 4.56 -5.18
C ILE A 57 12.00 3.16 -4.73
N HIS A 58 11.12 2.19 -4.96
CA HIS A 58 11.34 0.79 -4.66
C HIS A 58 11.04 -0.09 -5.88
N PHE A 59 11.72 -1.23 -5.96
CA PHE A 59 11.47 -2.24 -6.95
C PHE A 59 10.63 -3.37 -6.35
N ILE A 60 9.59 -3.77 -7.07
CA ILE A 60 8.68 -4.85 -6.71
C ILE A 60 8.53 -5.82 -7.88
N VAL A 61 8.15 -7.05 -7.57
CA VAL A 61 7.81 -8.06 -8.57
C VAL A 61 6.41 -7.73 -9.09
N PRO A 62 6.28 -7.28 -10.36
CA PRO A 62 4.97 -6.93 -10.90
C PRO A 62 4.04 -8.15 -10.87
N PHE A 63 2.74 -7.91 -10.69
CA PHE A 63 1.65 -8.91 -10.56
C PHE A 63 1.67 -9.78 -9.29
N ALA A 64 2.84 -10.13 -8.74
CA ALA A 64 2.94 -10.93 -7.53
C ALA A 64 2.90 -10.07 -6.26
N GLU A 65 3.56 -8.91 -6.31
CA GLU A 65 3.67 -7.98 -5.20
C GLU A 65 2.80 -6.75 -5.43
N GLN A 66 2.04 -6.36 -4.41
CA GLN A 66 1.28 -5.12 -4.36
C GLN A 66 1.76 -4.29 -3.17
N VAL A 67 1.84 -2.97 -3.32
CA VAL A 67 2.22 -2.07 -2.23
C VAL A 67 1.04 -1.21 -1.83
N VAL A 68 0.68 -1.25 -0.56
CA VAL A 68 -0.32 -0.37 0.05
C VAL A 68 0.40 0.67 0.88
N GLN A 69 0.16 1.94 0.60
CA GLN A 69 0.79 3.03 1.34
C GLN A 69 -0.02 3.36 2.59
N LEU A 70 0.64 3.36 3.74
CA LEU A 70 0.07 3.78 5.02
C LEU A 70 0.73 5.06 5.50
N GLU A 71 -0.10 6.02 5.92
CA GLU A 71 0.38 7.28 6.47
C GLU A 71 1.01 7.05 7.86
N VAL A 72 2.25 7.52 8.03
CA VAL A 72 2.98 7.45 9.30
C VAL A 72 3.09 8.78 10.02
N ARG A 73 2.46 9.82 9.46
CA ARG A 73 2.39 11.15 10.07
C ARG A 73 1.46 11.15 11.29
N THR A 74 1.56 12.20 12.08
CA THR A 74 0.63 12.41 13.19
C THR A 74 -0.73 12.81 12.65
N LEU A 75 -1.72 11.98 12.92
CA LEU A 75 -3.12 12.18 12.60
C LEU A 75 -3.89 12.62 13.84
N LYS A 76 -4.95 13.39 13.64
CA LYS A 76 -5.86 13.81 14.69
C LYS A 76 -7.17 13.05 14.53
N PHE A 77 -7.55 12.30 15.56
CA PHE A 77 -8.89 11.77 15.71
C PHE A 77 -9.68 12.66 16.66
N GLN A 78 -10.95 12.91 16.36
CA GLN A 78 -11.83 13.70 17.20
C GLN A 78 -13.16 12.96 17.34
N ALA A 79 -13.59 12.77 18.57
CA ALA A 79 -14.85 12.13 18.90
C ALA A 79 -15.62 12.96 19.93
N ASP A 80 -16.93 12.98 19.77
CA ASP A 80 -17.84 13.59 20.71
C ASP A 80 -18.38 12.50 21.64
N ALA A 81 -18.15 12.67 22.94
CA ALA A 81 -18.61 11.78 23.99
C ALA A 81 -19.63 12.52 24.85
N THR A 82 -20.74 11.86 25.15
CA THR A 82 -21.76 12.38 26.07
C THR A 82 -21.75 11.52 27.32
N ALA A 83 -21.49 12.13 28.47
CA ALA A 83 -21.47 11.43 29.75
C ALA A 83 -22.43 12.09 30.74
N ALA A 84 -23.10 11.27 31.56
CA ALA A 84 -23.87 11.77 32.69
C ALA A 84 -22.92 12.00 33.87
N SER A 85 -22.93 13.21 34.42
CA SER A 85 -22.16 13.54 35.61
C SER A 85 -22.74 12.85 36.86
N ASN A 86 -21.96 12.84 37.95
CA ASN A 86 -22.41 12.31 39.25
C ASN A 86 -23.66 13.02 39.82
N ASP A 87 -24.02 14.19 39.29
CA ASP A 87 -25.21 14.96 39.67
C ASP A 87 -26.34 14.85 38.62
N LEU A 88 -26.31 13.82 37.77
CA LEU A 88 -27.30 13.58 36.71
C LEU A 88 -27.40 14.72 35.67
N GLN A 89 -26.34 15.49 35.50
CA GLN A 89 -26.25 16.50 34.44
C GLN A 89 -25.59 15.90 33.20
N GLU A 90 -26.13 16.19 32.03
CA GLU A 90 -25.55 15.77 30.76
C GLU A 90 -24.34 16.67 30.42
N VAL A 91 -23.17 16.05 30.28
CA VAL A 91 -21.93 16.74 29.90
C VAL A 91 -21.51 16.25 28.52
N GLN A 92 -21.48 17.18 27.57
CA GLN A 92 -20.96 16.97 26.23
C GLN A 92 -19.47 17.30 26.23
N THR A 93 -18.63 16.31 25.93
CA THR A 93 -17.17 16.47 25.89
C THR A 93 -16.65 16.04 24.54
N THR A 94 -15.85 16.90 23.92
CA THR A 94 -15.14 16.56 22.69
C THR A 94 -13.72 16.15 23.02
N ILE A 95 -13.36 14.92 22.67
CA ILE A 95 -12.03 14.34 22.90
C ILE A 95 -11.26 14.39 21.59
N ALA A 96 -10.07 14.98 21.61
CA ALA A 96 -9.14 14.97 20.48
C ALA A 96 -7.89 14.17 20.83
N LEU A 97 -7.58 13.16 20.03
CA LEU A 97 -6.40 12.31 20.17
C LEU A 97 -5.48 12.49 18.97
N ASN A 98 -4.23 12.87 19.23
CA ASN A 98 -3.17 12.83 18.22
C ASN A 98 -2.46 11.48 18.30
N TYR A 99 -2.38 10.76 17.19
CA TYR A 99 -1.76 9.44 17.11
C TYR A 99 -0.93 9.31 15.83
N HIS A 100 0.03 8.40 15.83
CA HIS A 100 0.78 8.02 14.65
C HIS A 100 1.14 6.53 14.78
N ILE A 101 1.32 5.85 13.65
CA ILE A 101 1.78 4.46 13.66
C ILE A 101 3.31 4.41 13.71
N SER A 102 3.85 3.31 14.24
CA SER A 102 5.29 3.07 14.19
C SER A 102 5.70 2.70 12.76
N PRO A 103 6.63 3.44 12.10
CA PRO A 103 6.99 3.18 10.71
C PRO A 103 7.56 1.79 10.46
N SER A 104 8.20 1.17 11.47
CA SER A 104 8.78 -0.17 11.36
C SER A 104 7.77 -1.30 11.48
N GLN A 105 6.56 -1.02 11.98
CA GLN A 105 5.51 -2.02 12.25
C GLN A 105 4.25 -1.77 11.43
N ALA A 106 4.33 -0.95 10.38
CA ALA A 106 3.19 -0.62 9.52
C ALA A 106 2.55 -1.87 8.89
N ASN A 107 3.35 -2.90 8.56
CA ASN A 107 2.87 -4.18 8.06
C ASN A 107 1.99 -4.94 9.09
N ILE A 108 2.39 -4.94 10.37
CA ILE A 108 1.64 -5.61 11.44
C ILE A 108 0.30 -4.91 11.66
N ILE A 109 0.32 -3.57 11.72
CA ILE A 109 -0.90 -2.75 11.83
C ILE A 109 -1.84 -3.05 10.68
N TYR A 110 -1.35 -3.07 9.44
CA TYR A 110 -2.15 -3.41 8.27
C TYR A 110 -2.74 -4.81 8.35
N GLN A 111 -1.94 -5.80 8.77
CA GLN A 111 -2.38 -7.19 8.86
C GLN A 111 -3.47 -7.39 9.91
N GLN A 112 -3.35 -6.73 11.06
CA GLN A 112 -4.28 -6.90 12.19
C GLN A 112 -5.54 -6.06 12.03
N LEU A 113 -5.41 -4.84 11.52
CA LEU A 113 -6.46 -3.82 11.56
C LEU A 113 -6.94 -3.41 10.17
N GLY A 114 -6.14 -3.65 9.13
CA GLY A 114 -6.42 -3.19 7.77
C GLY A 114 -6.00 -1.73 7.54
N ALA A 115 -6.43 -1.18 6.40
CA ALA A 115 -6.21 0.23 6.08
C ALA A 115 -6.99 1.18 7.01
N ASP A 116 -8.18 0.76 7.46
CA ASP A 116 -9.07 1.56 8.31
C ASP A 116 -8.78 1.36 9.81
N TYR A 117 -7.49 1.27 10.17
CA TYR A 117 -7.07 0.96 11.54
C TYR A 117 -7.49 2.02 12.57
N ALA A 118 -7.63 3.27 12.14
CA ALA A 118 -8.06 4.38 12.98
C ALA A 118 -9.49 4.18 13.50
N ASP A 119 -10.43 3.86 12.59
CA ASP A 119 -11.84 3.70 12.95
C ASP A 119 -12.06 2.49 13.85
N ARG A 120 -11.32 1.39 13.62
CA ARG A 120 -11.49 0.15 14.39
C ARG A 120 -11.00 0.26 15.83
N ILE A 121 -9.95 1.05 16.09
CA ILE A 121 -9.42 1.21 17.45
C ILE A 121 -10.15 2.31 18.20
N ILE A 122 -10.44 3.44 17.54
CA ILE A 122 -10.80 4.65 18.24
C ILE A 122 -12.34 4.82 18.35
N ALA A 123 -13.13 4.27 17.42
CA ALA A 123 -14.59 4.37 17.45
C ALA A 123 -15.32 3.55 18.55
N PRO A 124 -14.85 2.39 19.06
CA PRO A 124 -15.66 1.60 20.00
C PRO A 124 -15.51 1.99 21.48
N THR A 125 -14.63 2.93 21.85
CA THR A 125 -14.28 3.20 23.26
C THR A 125 -14.71 4.60 23.72
N ILE A 126 -15.83 5.12 23.21
CA ILE A 126 -16.46 6.37 23.65
C ILE A 126 -17.89 6.14 24.11
#